data_AF-A0A554QUA7-F1
#
_entry.id   AF-A0A554QUA7-F1
#
_cell.length_a   1.000
_cell.length_b   1.000
_cell.length_c   1.000
_cell.angle_alpha   90.00
_cell.angle_beta   90.00
_cell.angle_gamma   90.00
#
_symmetry.space_group_name_H-M   'P 1'
#
loop_
_entity.id
_entity.type
_entity.pdbx_description
1 polymer ?
#
loop_
_entity_poly.entity_id
_entity_poly.type
_entity_poly.pdbx_seq_one_letter_code
_entity_poly.pdbx_strand_id
1 'polypeptide(L)'
;MTSLPAAVTPAQSRTILRTTESGDFLMSDYLGEHSDGSATEGFQAYLVGQKAPKLRPHYHEVDQFQVVLDGSGRLGRHAIGSGTVHYSDAYTVYGPIFADAPEGLSYFTLRLDPAAGLNYMPESRVKGETRAGEHFTCAIDDAAEVKGKLDLLARTRRGAAAFGVALEPGAALTADALAECVGQGYAVVLSGSASFGGRTLPPGSLIPFESASALEGLSGQSDRTNLALVVFAALSK
;
A
#
# COMPACT_ATOMS: atom_id res chain seq x y z
N MET A 1 17.14 17.54 -6.44
CA MET A 1 16.14 16.50 -6.73
C MET A 1 16.80 15.15 -6.54
N THR A 2 16.52 14.49 -5.43
CA THR A 2 16.96 13.10 -5.19
C THR A 2 16.12 12.21 -6.09
N SER A 3 16.74 11.37 -6.92
CA SER A 3 15.97 10.45 -7.78
C SER A 3 15.20 9.47 -6.92
N LEU A 4 13.97 9.12 -7.32
CA LEU A 4 13.21 8.05 -6.67
C LEU A 4 14.05 6.77 -6.60
N PRO A 5 14.12 6.09 -5.45
CA PRO A 5 14.85 4.84 -5.35
C PRO A 5 14.13 3.76 -6.18
N ALA A 6 14.92 2.95 -6.89
CA ALA A 6 14.38 1.89 -7.75
C ALA A 6 13.61 0.80 -6.98
N ALA A 7 13.93 0.56 -5.71
CA ALA A 7 13.20 -0.32 -4.80
C ALA A 7 13.70 -0.11 -3.35
N VAL A 8 12.84 -0.33 -2.37
CA VAL A 8 13.16 -0.32 -0.94
C VAL A 8 12.79 -1.67 -0.33
N THR A 9 13.73 -2.28 0.39
CA THR A 9 13.52 -3.57 1.08
C THR A 9 13.33 -3.35 2.59
N PRO A 10 12.77 -4.33 3.33
CA PRO A 10 12.61 -4.23 4.77
C PRO A 10 13.92 -3.91 5.53
N ALA A 11 15.04 -4.44 5.05
CA ALA A 11 16.36 -4.19 5.66
C ALA A 11 16.85 -2.73 5.53
N GLN A 12 16.25 -1.95 4.64
CA GLN A 12 16.54 -0.52 4.46
C GLN A 12 15.60 0.37 5.27
N SER A 13 14.53 -0.20 5.83
CA SER A 13 13.55 0.56 6.62
C SER A 13 14.02 0.77 8.06
N ARG A 14 13.59 1.87 8.66
CA ARG A 14 13.83 2.16 10.08
C ARG A 14 12.52 2.07 10.86
N THR A 15 12.47 1.18 11.85
CA THR A 15 11.29 0.99 12.70
C THR A 15 11.35 1.83 13.97
N ILE A 16 10.25 2.52 14.28
CA ILE A 16 10.04 3.30 15.51
C ILE A 16 8.76 2.81 16.17
N LEU A 17 8.81 2.58 17.49
CA LEU A 17 7.60 2.34 18.29
C LEU A 17 6.88 3.67 18.56
N ARG A 18 5.58 3.72 18.25
CA ARG A 18 4.67 4.81 18.58
C ARG A 18 3.59 4.27 19.51
N THR A 19 3.64 4.69 20.77
CA THR A 19 2.59 4.41 21.75
C THR A 19 1.55 5.53 21.69
N THR A 20 0.28 5.15 21.56
CA THR A 20 -0.86 6.06 21.55
C THR A 20 -1.86 5.65 22.62
N GLU A 21 -2.89 6.46 22.87
CA GLU A 21 -4.02 6.04 23.72
C GLU A 21 -4.73 4.78 23.22
N SER A 22 -4.67 4.50 21.92
CA SER A 22 -5.28 3.30 21.31
C SER A 22 -4.39 2.06 21.42
N GLY A 23 -3.14 2.20 21.85
CA GLY A 23 -2.14 1.14 21.95
C GLY A 23 -0.91 1.42 21.08
N ASP A 24 -0.12 0.36 20.91
CA ASP A 24 1.18 0.41 20.24
C ASP A 24 1.10 0.20 18.73
N PHE A 25 1.89 0.98 18.01
CA PHE A 25 2.11 0.89 16.57
C PHE A 25 3.60 0.90 16.26
N LEU A 26 4.06 -0.09 15.51
CA LEU A 26 5.41 -0.11 14.95
C LEU A 26 5.36 0.59 13.59
N MET A 27 6.17 1.63 13.40
CA MET A 27 6.20 2.43 12.18
C MET A 27 7.54 2.24 11.50
N SER A 28 7.58 1.60 10.34
CA SER A 28 8.80 1.42 9.55
C SER A 28 8.79 2.33 8.33
N ASP A 29 9.67 3.34 8.30
CA ASP A 29 9.74 4.29 7.19
C ASP A 29 10.47 3.67 5.98
N TYR A 30 9.84 3.70 4.79
CA TYR A 30 10.41 3.21 3.54
C TYR A 30 10.74 4.36 2.57
N LEU A 31 9.82 5.30 2.41
CA LEU A 31 9.95 6.49 1.56
C LEU A 31 9.25 7.67 2.20
N GLY A 32 9.90 8.83 2.21
CA GLY A 32 9.40 10.01 2.93
C GLY A 32 9.37 9.76 4.44
N GLU A 33 9.98 10.65 5.22
CA GLU A 33 9.98 10.46 6.68
C GLU A 33 8.58 10.75 7.22
N HIS A 34 7.88 9.72 7.74
CA HIS A 34 6.66 9.93 8.52
C HIS A 34 6.98 10.60 9.87
N SER A 35 8.21 10.40 10.37
CA SER A 35 8.54 10.63 11.77
C SER A 35 8.76 12.09 12.19
N ASP A 36 9.07 12.99 11.24
CA ASP A 36 9.30 14.42 11.51
C ASP A 36 8.38 15.37 10.70
N GLY A 37 7.63 14.85 9.72
CA GLY A 37 6.74 15.64 8.87
C GLY A 37 7.46 16.66 7.99
N SER A 38 8.77 16.52 7.79
CA SER A 38 9.58 17.48 7.03
C SER A 38 9.46 17.31 5.52
N ALA A 39 9.00 16.14 5.05
CA ALA A 39 8.74 15.89 3.64
C ALA A 39 7.50 16.67 3.18
N THR A 40 7.68 17.60 2.25
CA THR A 40 6.61 18.43 1.69
C THR A 40 6.12 17.95 0.33
N GLU A 41 6.87 17.07 -0.35
CA GLU A 41 6.57 16.59 -1.69
C GLU A 41 7.09 15.16 -1.90
N GLY A 42 6.43 14.42 -2.81
CA GLY A 42 6.89 13.13 -3.31
C GLY A 42 6.35 11.90 -2.57
N PHE A 43 6.65 10.74 -3.16
CA PHE A 43 6.17 9.43 -2.70
C PHE A 43 6.44 9.21 -1.20
N GLN A 44 5.40 8.81 -0.46
CA GLN A 44 5.47 8.42 0.94
C GLN A 44 5.01 6.97 1.11
N ALA A 45 5.83 6.17 1.76
CA ALA A 45 5.55 4.78 2.08
C ALA A 45 6.10 4.44 3.47
N TYR A 46 5.26 3.87 4.33
CA TYR A 46 5.68 3.31 5.61
C TYR A 46 4.84 2.08 5.95
N LEU A 47 5.46 1.13 6.63
CA LEU A 47 4.78 -0.06 7.13
C LEU A 47 4.28 0.19 8.56
N VAL A 48 3.00 -0.06 8.79
CA VAL A 48 2.38 0.01 10.11
C VAL A 48 2.21 -1.41 10.65
N GLY A 49 2.89 -1.73 11.75
CA GLY A 49 2.61 -2.88 12.59
C GLY A 49 1.66 -2.50 13.72
N GLN A 50 0.36 -2.65 13.50
CA GLN A 50 -0.67 -2.36 14.49
C GLN A 50 -0.74 -3.48 15.53
N LYS A 51 -0.34 -3.18 16.77
CA LYS A 51 -0.54 -4.03 17.95
C LYS A 51 -1.77 -3.62 18.77
N ALA A 52 -2.21 -2.38 18.60
CA ALA A 52 -3.50 -1.91 19.08
C ALA A 52 -4.66 -2.76 18.52
N PRO A 53 -5.63 -3.21 19.35
CA PRO A 53 -6.76 -4.01 18.87
C PRO A 53 -7.70 -3.22 17.95
N LYS A 54 -7.65 -1.88 18.01
CA LYS A 54 -8.52 -1.00 17.24
C LYS A 54 -7.82 0.31 16.89
N LEU A 55 -7.82 0.64 15.61
CA LEU A 55 -7.62 2.00 15.10
C LEU A 55 -9.00 2.61 14.82
N ARG A 56 -9.30 3.75 15.46
CA ARG A 56 -10.60 4.43 15.35
C ARG A 56 -10.85 4.95 13.93
N PRO A 57 -12.11 5.20 13.54
CA PRO A 57 -12.40 5.83 12.25
C PRO A 57 -11.71 7.17 12.11
N HIS A 58 -11.17 7.44 10.93
CA HIS A 58 -10.40 8.63 10.63
C HIS A 58 -10.40 8.92 9.13
N TYR A 59 -9.87 10.07 8.75
CA TYR A 59 -9.55 10.42 7.37
C TYR A 59 -8.11 10.95 7.25
N HIS A 60 -7.63 11.07 6.02
CA HIS A 60 -6.36 11.69 5.66
C HIS A 60 -6.59 12.82 4.66
N GLU A 61 -5.67 13.78 4.59
CA GLU A 61 -5.77 14.95 3.72
C GLU A 61 -5.32 14.66 2.27
N VAL A 62 -4.78 13.46 2.05
CA VAL A 62 -4.30 12.96 0.76
C VAL A 62 -4.92 11.60 0.46
N ASP A 63 -4.98 11.25 -0.83
CA ASP A 63 -5.38 9.93 -1.27
C ASP A 63 -4.42 8.88 -0.68
N GLN A 64 -4.95 7.73 -0.28
CA GLN A 64 -4.15 6.70 0.39
C GLN A 64 -4.54 5.30 -0.04
N PHE A 65 -3.51 4.49 -0.29
CA PHE A 65 -3.64 3.04 -0.27
C PHE A 65 -3.12 2.46 1.04
N GLN A 66 -3.80 1.41 1.50
CA GLN A 66 -3.29 0.46 2.48
C GLN A 66 -3.15 -0.92 1.84
N VAL A 67 -1.98 -1.54 1.95
CA VAL A 67 -1.74 -2.90 1.45
C VAL A 67 -1.31 -3.77 2.62
N VAL A 68 -2.15 -4.73 3.00
CA VAL A 68 -1.89 -5.62 4.13
C VAL A 68 -0.84 -6.65 3.72
N LEU A 69 0.27 -6.67 4.46
CA LEU A 69 1.39 -7.57 4.25
C LEU A 69 1.23 -8.85 5.09
N ASP A 70 0.78 -8.71 6.33
CA ASP A 70 0.70 -9.83 7.28
C ASP A 70 -0.36 -9.58 8.37
N GLY A 71 -0.75 -10.65 9.05
CA GLY A 71 -1.76 -10.64 10.11
C GLY A 71 -3.19 -10.74 9.57
N SER A 72 -4.15 -10.56 10.48
CA SER A 72 -5.58 -10.66 10.18
C SER A 72 -6.42 -9.70 11.01
N GLY A 73 -7.61 -9.39 10.52
CA GLY A 73 -8.54 -8.52 11.22
C GLY A 73 -9.69 -8.06 10.35
N ARG A 74 -10.17 -6.84 10.62
CA ARG A 74 -11.31 -6.27 9.88
C ARG A 74 -11.16 -4.77 9.64
N LEU A 75 -11.49 -4.33 8.43
CA LEU A 75 -11.73 -2.92 8.10
C LEU A 75 -13.24 -2.68 8.03
N GLY A 76 -13.80 -2.10 9.09
CA GLY A 76 -15.24 -1.98 9.30
C GLY A 76 -15.94 -3.35 9.26
N ARG A 77 -16.58 -3.65 8.13
CA ARG A 77 -17.27 -4.93 7.89
C ARG A 77 -16.48 -5.93 7.06
N HIS A 78 -15.39 -5.50 6.42
CA HIS A 78 -14.58 -6.35 5.55
C HIS A 78 -13.55 -7.10 6.39
N ALA A 79 -13.49 -8.42 6.24
CA ALA A 79 -12.34 -9.19 6.73
C ALA A 79 -11.10 -8.80 5.91
N ILE A 80 -9.97 -8.65 6.59
CA ILE A 80 -8.70 -8.26 5.97
C ILE A 80 -7.58 -9.17 6.47
N GLY A 81 -6.61 -9.41 5.60
CA GLY A 81 -5.40 -10.20 5.85
C GLY A 81 -4.39 -9.95 4.73
N SER A 82 -3.29 -10.71 4.70
CA SER A 82 -2.26 -10.56 3.66
C SER A 82 -2.85 -10.50 2.25
N GLY A 83 -2.35 -9.58 1.42
CA GLY A 83 -2.84 -9.34 0.06
C GLY A 83 -4.12 -8.49 -0.02
N THR A 84 -4.70 -8.07 1.10
CA THR A 84 -5.81 -7.11 1.09
C THR A 84 -5.30 -5.72 0.71
N VAL A 85 -6.01 -5.06 -0.20
CA VAL A 85 -5.78 -3.67 -0.60
C VAL A 85 -7.00 -2.83 -0.26
N HIS A 86 -6.78 -1.71 0.43
CA HIS A 86 -7.78 -0.69 0.66
C HIS A 86 -7.34 0.63 0.03
N TYR A 87 -8.24 1.33 -0.65
CA TYR A 87 -8.03 2.68 -1.14
C TYR A 87 -9.07 3.61 -0.52
N SER A 88 -8.68 4.86 -0.25
CA SER A 88 -9.58 5.96 0.09
C SER A 88 -9.11 7.26 -0.57
N ASP A 89 -10.05 7.99 -1.19
CA ASP A 89 -9.86 9.39 -1.57
C ASP A 89 -9.52 10.23 -0.32
N ALA A 90 -8.79 11.34 -0.53
CA ALA A 90 -8.57 12.38 0.45
C ALA A 90 -9.88 12.84 1.11
N TYR A 91 -9.82 13.12 2.41
CA TYR A 91 -10.91 13.56 3.28
C TYR A 91 -12.08 12.58 3.41
N THR A 92 -11.95 11.35 2.92
CA THR A 92 -12.97 10.32 3.07
C THR A 92 -12.75 9.56 4.37
N VAL A 93 -13.80 9.45 5.17
CA VAL A 93 -13.74 8.72 6.45
C VAL A 93 -13.86 7.22 6.21
N TYR A 94 -12.95 6.45 6.77
CA TYR A 94 -12.99 4.99 6.73
C TYR A 94 -12.65 4.38 8.09
N GLY A 95 -12.63 3.05 8.16
CA GLY A 95 -12.44 2.29 9.38
C GLY A 95 -13.74 2.10 10.18
N PRO A 96 -13.66 1.67 11.45
CA PRO A 96 -12.43 1.39 12.20
C PRO A 96 -11.64 0.20 11.61
N ILE A 97 -10.35 0.10 11.95
CA ILE A 97 -9.51 -1.07 11.66
C ILE A 97 -9.32 -1.86 12.95
N PHE A 98 -9.74 -3.12 12.95
CA PHE A 98 -9.54 -4.06 14.05
C PHE A 98 -8.42 -5.02 13.67
N ALA A 99 -7.48 -5.23 14.60
CA ALA A 99 -6.43 -6.22 14.46
C ALA A 99 -6.74 -7.40 15.38
N ASP A 100 -6.70 -8.61 14.82
CA ASP A 100 -6.92 -9.83 15.59
C ASP A 100 -5.67 -10.16 16.41
N ALA A 101 -5.87 -10.73 17.60
CA ALA A 101 -4.81 -11.14 18.50
C ALA A 101 -4.52 -12.65 18.35
N PRO A 102 -3.26 -13.10 18.59
CA PRO A 102 -2.08 -12.30 19.00
C PRO A 102 -1.28 -11.66 17.85
N GLU A 103 -1.56 -11.99 16.60
CA GLU A 103 -0.71 -11.67 15.45
C GLU A 103 -0.65 -10.15 15.16
N GLY A 104 -1.78 -9.46 15.34
CA GLY A 104 -1.96 -8.06 14.95
C GLY A 104 -2.15 -7.91 13.44
N LEU A 105 -1.85 -6.70 12.93
CA LEU A 105 -1.89 -6.39 11.49
C LEU A 105 -0.63 -5.64 11.07
N SER A 106 -0.07 -6.02 9.92
CA SER A 106 1.00 -5.26 9.27
C SER A 106 0.54 -4.81 7.89
N TYR A 107 0.51 -3.51 7.63
CA TYR A 107 0.08 -2.96 6.35
C TYR A 107 0.90 -1.75 5.93
N PHE A 108 1.23 -1.69 4.65
CA PHE A 108 1.80 -0.48 4.06
C PHE A 108 0.75 0.61 4.04
N THR A 109 1.17 1.84 4.33
CA THR A 109 0.46 3.06 3.99
C THR A 109 1.21 3.77 2.88
N LEU A 110 0.54 4.03 1.76
CA LEU A 110 1.14 4.48 0.51
C LEU A 110 0.43 5.74 0.01
N ARG A 111 1.19 6.76 -0.40
CA ARG A 111 0.67 8.09 -0.83
C ARG A 111 1.61 8.75 -1.83
N LEU A 112 1.08 9.44 -2.85
CA LEU A 112 1.91 10.25 -3.75
C LEU A 112 2.37 11.57 -3.12
N ASP A 113 1.60 12.10 -2.18
CA ASP A 113 1.89 13.32 -1.44
C ASP A 113 2.08 12.98 0.05
N PRO A 114 3.15 13.48 0.71
CA PRO A 114 3.35 13.22 2.12
C PRO A 114 2.23 13.85 2.94
N ALA A 115 1.75 13.12 3.95
CA ALA A 115 0.88 13.69 4.97
C ALA A 115 1.29 13.17 6.36
N ALA A 116 1.08 13.99 7.37
CA ALA A 116 1.30 13.60 8.76
C ALA A 116 -0.04 13.35 9.46
N GLY A 117 -0.07 12.34 10.33
CA GLY A 117 -1.16 12.13 11.26
C GLY A 117 -2.46 11.55 10.69
N LEU A 118 -3.44 11.51 11.58
CA LEU A 118 -4.76 10.90 11.43
C LEU A 118 -5.79 11.91 11.95
N ASN A 119 -6.84 12.17 11.18
CA ASN A 119 -7.94 13.01 11.64
C ASN A 119 -9.06 12.13 12.20
N TYR A 120 -9.03 11.87 13.50
CA TYR A 120 -9.98 10.98 14.17
C TYR A 120 -11.41 11.54 14.21
N MET A 121 -12.38 10.62 14.09
CA MET A 121 -13.80 10.91 14.18
C MET A 121 -14.38 10.42 15.51
N PRO A 122 -15.34 11.18 16.11
CA PRO A 122 -16.05 12.33 15.53
C PRO A 122 -15.37 13.70 15.74
N GLU A 123 -14.24 13.78 16.44
CA GLU A 123 -13.63 15.02 16.91
C GLU A 123 -13.24 15.96 15.75
N SER A 124 -12.80 15.40 14.62
CA SER A 124 -12.40 16.18 13.44
C SER A 124 -13.57 16.75 12.63
N ARG A 125 -14.83 16.49 13.00
CA ARG A 125 -16.01 17.08 12.32
C ARG A 125 -15.99 18.61 12.34
N VAL A 126 -15.43 19.20 13.40
CA VAL A 126 -15.35 20.66 13.56
C VAL A 126 -14.51 21.34 12.48
N LYS A 127 -13.63 20.60 11.79
CA LYS A 127 -12.83 21.10 10.67
C LYS A 127 -13.66 21.30 9.40
N GLY A 128 -14.77 20.58 9.24
CA GLY A 128 -15.66 20.70 8.07
C GLY A 128 -15.07 20.16 6.76
N GLU A 129 -14.00 19.37 6.84
CA GLU A 129 -13.21 18.97 5.67
C GLU A 129 -13.65 17.63 5.06
N THR A 130 -14.39 16.80 5.80
CA THR A 130 -14.77 15.45 5.35
C THR A 130 -15.60 15.47 4.07
N ARG A 131 -15.34 14.54 3.16
CA ARG A 131 -16.03 14.41 1.87
C ARG A 131 -16.60 13.01 1.70
N ALA A 132 -17.63 12.90 0.85
CA ALA A 132 -18.13 11.62 0.36
C ALA A 132 -17.31 11.17 -0.86
N GLY A 133 -16.01 10.91 -0.66
CA GLY A 133 -15.14 10.39 -1.70
C GLY A 133 -15.29 8.88 -1.91
N GLU A 134 -14.63 8.38 -2.93
CA GLU A 134 -14.62 6.96 -3.27
C GLU A 134 -13.59 6.20 -2.41
N HIS A 135 -13.93 4.97 -2.08
CA HIS A 135 -13.04 4.04 -1.41
C HIS A 135 -13.39 2.62 -1.86
N PHE A 136 -12.44 1.69 -1.78
CA PHE A 136 -12.70 0.27 -2.00
C PHE A 136 -11.83 -0.60 -1.10
N THR A 137 -12.25 -1.84 -0.90
CA THR A 137 -11.44 -2.90 -0.28
C THR A 137 -11.55 -4.14 -1.15
N CYS A 138 -10.43 -4.65 -1.62
CA CYS A 138 -10.31 -5.87 -2.42
C CYS A 138 -9.17 -6.73 -1.90
N ALA A 139 -9.07 -7.97 -2.36
CA ALA A 139 -7.99 -8.88 -1.96
C ALA A 139 -7.42 -9.56 -3.20
N ILE A 140 -6.12 -9.81 -3.16
CA ILE A 140 -5.45 -10.67 -4.13
C ILE A 140 -5.83 -12.12 -3.83
N ASP A 141 -6.17 -12.84 -4.88
CA ASP A 141 -6.44 -14.27 -4.78
C ASP A 141 -5.10 -15.02 -4.84
N ASP A 142 -4.59 -15.45 -3.69
CA ASP A 142 -3.36 -16.25 -3.58
C ASP A 142 -3.47 -17.61 -4.28
N ALA A 143 -4.69 -18.09 -4.57
CA ALA A 143 -4.93 -19.31 -5.33
C ALA A 143 -5.09 -19.04 -6.84
N ALA A 144 -5.09 -17.78 -7.28
CA ALA A 144 -5.22 -17.44 -8.70
C ALA A 144 -4.13 -18.14 -9.51
N GLU A 145 -4.49 -18.54 -10.73
CA GLU A 145 -3.55 -19.10 -11.69
C GLU A 145 -2.43 -18.10 -12.00
N VAL A 146 -1.22 -18.63 -12.17
CA VAL A 146 -0.05 -17.82 -12.48
C VAL A 146 -0.06 -17.45 -13.95
N LYS A 147 -0.31 -16.17 -14.25
CA LYS A 147 -0.56 -15.70 -15.63
C LYS A 147 0.49 -14.72 -16.17
N GLY A 148 1.37 -14.17 -15.32
CA GLY A 148 2.28 -13.08 -15.73
C GLY A 148 1.55 -11.82 -16.23
N LYS A 149 0.22 -11.77 -16.07
CA LYS A 149 -0.67 -10.67 -16.44
C LYS A 149 -1.24 -10.07 -15.16
N LEU A 150 -1.43 -8.75 -15.16
CA LEU A 150 -2.11 -8.06 -14.07
C LEU A 150 -3.61 -8.37 -14.08
N ASP A 151 -4.13 -8.79 -12.93
CA ASP A 151 -5.56 -8.93 -12.67
C ASP A 151 -6.08 -7.64 -12.01
N LEU A 152 -6.95 -6.90 -12.71
CA LEU A 152 -7.61 -5.73 -12.14
C LEU A 152 -8.61 -6.15 -11.06
N LEU A 153 -8.36 -5.76 -9.80
CA LEU A 153 -9.18 -6.14 -8.65
C LEU A 153 -10.27 -5.09 -8.36
N ALA A 154 -9.91 -3.81 -8.45
CA ALA A 154 -10.80 -2.70 -8.19
C ALA A 154 -10.31 -1.43 -8.88
N ARG A 155 -11.24 -0.54 -9.24
CA ARG A 155 -10.97 0.79 -9.79
C ARG A 155 -12.05 1.79 -9.36
N THR A 156 -11.65 2.99 -8.95
CA THR A 156 -12.59 4.11 -8.70
C THR A 156 -12.95 4.82 -10.00
N ARG A 157 -14.00 5.65 -10.00
CA ARG A 157 -14.36 6.45 -11.18
C ARG A 157 -13.27 7.45 -11.55
N ARG A 158 -12.51 7.95 -10.57
CA ARG A 158 -11.34 8.83 -10.78
C ARG A 158 -10.10 8.11 -11.30
N GLY A 159 -10.09 6.77 -11.29
CA GLY A 159 -9.05 5.97 -11.91
C GLY A 159 -8.03 5.35 -10.95
N ALA A 160 -8.13 5.59 -9.64
CA ALA A 160 -7.32 4.87 -8.66
C ALA A 160 -7.65 3.37 -8.74
N ALA A 161 -6.64 2.51 -8.80
CA ALA A 161 -6.81 1.09 -9.11
C ALA A 161 -5.86 0.20 -8.30
N ALA A 162 -6.30 -1.03 -8.07
CA ALA A 162 -5.50 -2.10 -7.48
C ALA A 162 -5.48 -3.30 -8.42
N PHE A 163 -4.29 -3.88 -8.59
CA PHE A 163 -4.04 -5.06 -9.39
C PHE A 163 -3.33 -6.12 -8.56
N GLY A 164 -3.64 -7.39 -8.82
CA GLY A 164 -2.88 -8.54 -8.35
C GLY A 164 -2.09 -9.16 -9.49
N VAL A 165 -0.96 -9.79 -9.16
CA VAL A 165 -0.27 -10.69 -10.09
C VAL A 165 0.51 -11.74 -9.33
N ALA A 166 0.44 -12.97 -9.84
CA ALA A 166 1.33 -14.05 -9.45
C ALA A 166 2.35 -14.29 -10.58
N LEU A 167 3.61 -14.49 -10.21
CA LEU A 167 4.72 -14.81 -11.10
C LEU A 167 5.35 -16.15 -10.70
N GLU A 168 5.54 -17.04 -11.66
CA GLU A 168 6.37 -18.23 -11.50
C GLU A 168 7.86 -17.83 -11.46
N PRO A 169 8.74 -18.71 -10.95
CA PRO A 169 10.18 -18.58 -11.13
C PRO A 169 10.60 -18.22 -12.55
N GLY A 170 11.28 -17.07 -12.70
CA GLY A 170 11.76 -16.57 -13.99
C GLY A 170 10.70 -15.90 -14.88
N ALA A 171 9.41 -15.97 -14.54
CA ALA A 171 8.37 -15.21 -15.23
C ALA A 171 8.49 -13.73 -14.88
N ALA A 172 8.38 -12.86 -15.89
CA ALA A 172 8.55 -11.42 -15.74
C ALA A 172 7.34 -10.63 -16.27
N LEU A 173 7.09 -9.45 -15.69
CA LEU A 173 6.14 -8.50 -16.21
C LEU A 173 6.63 -7.95 -17.55
N THR A 174 5.78 -8.05 -18.58
CA THR A 174 6.03 -7.49 -19.91
C THR A 174 5.38 -6.12 -20.05
N ALA A 175 5.83 -5.33 -21.03
CA ALA A 175 5.16 -4.06 -21.38
C ALA A 175 3.65 -4.25 -21.64
N ASP A 176 3.25 -5.32 -22.34
CA ASP A 176 1.85 -5.63 -22.63
C ASP A 176 1.04 -5.93 -21.36
N ALA A 177 1.62 -6.65 -20.40
CA ALA A 177 0.97 -6.93 -19.12
C ALA A 177 0.71 -5.64 -18.31
N LEU A 178 1.56 -4.63 -18.50
CA LEU A 178 1.52 -3.35 -17.79
C LEU A 178 0.66 -2.28 -18.48
N ALA A 179 0.19 -2.53 -19.71
CA ALA A 179 -0.46 -1.52 -20.55
C ALA A 179 -1.73 -0.90 -19.94
N GLU A 180 -2.48 -1.67 -19.12
CA GLU A 180 -3.70 -1.21 -18.45
C GLU A 180 -3.43 -0.52 -17.09
N CYS A 181 -2.19 -0.60 -16.60
CA CYS A 181 -1.71 -0.02 -15.35
C CYS A 181 -1.17 1.40 -15.61
N VAL A 182 -2.08 2.35 -15.84
CA VAL A 182 -1.71 3.72 -16.24
C VAL A 182 -1.70 4.66 -15.04
N GLY A 183 -0.53 5.21 -14.71
CA GLY A 183 -0.37 6.24 -13.69
C GLY A 183 0.84 6.01 -12.79
N GLN A 184 0.90 6.79 -11.71
CA GLN A 184 1.92 6.68 -10.67
C GLN A 184 1.42 5.78 -9.53
N GLY A 185 2.33 5.09 -8.87
CA GLY A 185 1.93 4.11 -7.88
C GLY A 185 3.06 3.32 -7.25
N TYR A 186 2.70 2.15 -6.71
CA TYR A 186 3.61 1.27 -6.02
C TYR A 186 3.37 -0.19 -6.42
N ALA A 187 4.45 -0.96 -6.55
CA ALA A 187 4.40 -2.41 -6.50
C ALA A 187 4.90 -2.88 -5.12
N VAL A 188 4.20 -3.84 -4.52
CA VAL A 188 4.54 -4.43 -3.22
C VAL A 188 4.73 -5.93 -3.39
N VAL A 189 5.85 -6.45 -2.91
CA VAL A 189 6.10 -7.90 -2.84
C VAL A 189 5.41 -8.45 -1.60
N LEU A 190 4.39 -9.29 -1.77
CA LEU A 190 3.58 -9.81 -0.67
C LEU A 190 4.11 -11.15 -0.16
N SER A 191 4.48 -12.02 -1.09
CA SER A 191 5.04 -13.34 -0.80
C SER A 191 6.04 -13.73 -1.89
N GLY A 192 6.83 -14.75 -1.58
CA GLY A 192 7.91 -15.20 -2.45
C GLY A 192 9.04 -14.19 -2.57
N SER A 193 9.72 -14.17 -3.71
CA SER A 193 10.86 -13.29 -3.95
C SER A 193 10.87 -12.75 -5.37
N ALA A 194 11.04 -11.44 -5.53
CA ALA A 194 11.10 -10.81 -6.84
C ALA A 194 12.53 -10.44 -7.23
N SER A 195 12.81 -10.34 -8.54
CA SER A 195 14.03 -9.74 -9.07
C SER A 195 13.72 -8.47 -9.83
N PHE A 196 14.44 -7.40 -9.53
CA PHE A 196 14.29 -6.14 -10.23
C PHE A 196 15.56 -5.30 -10.16
N GLY A 197 16.00 -4.76 -11.29
CA GLY A 197 17.25 -3.96 -11.37
C GLY A 197 18.48 -4.71 -10.83
N GLY A 198 18.55 -6.03 -11.03
CA GLY A 198 19.63 -6.88 -10.52
C GLY A 198 19.61 -7.15 -9.01
N ARG A 199 18.54 -6.75 -8.30
CA ARG A 199 18.37 -6.96 -6.86
C ARG A 199 17.34 -8.04 -6.61
N THR A 200 17.53 -8.83 -5.55
CA THR A 200 16.48 -9.69 -4.98
C THR A 200 15.66 -8.89 -3.97
N LEU A 201 14.35 -8.95 -4.11
CA LEU A 201 13.36 -8.23 -3.32
C LEU A 201 12.52 -9.25 -2.53
N PRO A 202 12.76 -9.41 -1.21
CA PRO A 202 11.96 -10.31 -0.36
C PRO A 202 10.54 -9.75 -0.10
N PRO A 203 9.65 -10.51 0.55
CA PRO A 203 8.35 -10.01 1.00
C PRO A 203 8.50 -8.74 1.84
N GLY A 204 7.56 -7.82 1.67
CA GLY A 204 7.64 -6.47 2.24
C GLY A 204 8.55 -5.52 1.48
N SER A 205 9.08 -5.90 0.30
CA SER A 205 9.75 -4.93 -0.57
C SER A 205 8.75 -4.09 -1.36
N LEU A 206 9.14 -2.85 -1.66
CA LEU A 206 8.30 -1.86 -2.33
C LEU A 206 9.06 -1.18 -3.47
N ILE A 207 8.40 -0.97 -4.61
CA ILE A 207 8.90 -0.23 -5.76
C ILE A 207 7.94 0.94 -6.04
N PRO A 208 8.32 2.21 -5.80
CA PRO A 208 7.56 3.35 -6.31
C PRO A 208 7.77 3.47 -7.82
N PHE A 209 6.76 3.90 -8.56
CA PHE A 209 6.88 4.15 -9.99
C PHE A 209 6.08 5.39 -10.43
N GLU A 210 6.65 6.15 -11.36
CA GLU A 210 5.94 7.25 -12.04
C GLU A 210 5.11 6.76 -13.23
N SER A 211 5.46 5.59 -13.77
CA SER A 211 4.74 4.88 -14.82
C SER A 211 4.93 3.39 -14.59
N ALA A 212 3.87 2.59 -14.71
CA ALA A 212 3.97 1.15 -14.50
C ALA A 212 4.93 0.48 -15.50
N SER A 213 5.17 1.07 -16.68
CA SER A 213 6.18 0.60 -17.63
C SER A 213 7.59 0.51 -17.03
N ALA A 214 7.88 1.28 -15.97
CA ALA A 214 9.13 1.18 -15.25
C ALA A 214 9.32 -0.19 -14.57
N LEU A 215 8.23 -0.94 -14.34
CA LEU A 215 8.26 -2.29 -13.74
C LEU A 215 8.52 -3.40 -14.76
N GLU A 216 8.70 -3.08 -16.04
CA GLU A 216 9.02 -4.09 -17.04
C GLU A 216 10.29 -4.86 -16.64
N GLY A 217 10.22 -6.20 -16.74
CA GLY A 217 11.31 -7.08 -16.31
C GLY A 217 11.32 -7.40 -14.81
N LEU A 218 10.41 -6.85 -13.99
CA LEU A 218 10.16 -7.35 -12.63
C LEU A 218 9.73 -8.81 -12.72
N SER A 219 10.50 -9.72 -12.10
CA SER A 219 10.30 -11.16 -12.26
C SER A 219 10.18 -11.90 -10.94
N GLY A 220 9.53 -13.07 -10.94
CA GLY A 220 9.63 -14.04 -9.84
C GLY A 220 11.02 -14.68 -9.79
N GLN A 221 11.49 -15.05 -8.60
CA GLN A 221 12.78 -15.75 -8.40
C GLN A 221 12.60 -17.24 -8.12
N SER A 222 12.84 -17.70 -6.88
CA SER A 222 12.94 -19.14 -6.58
C SER A 222 11.60 -19.80 -6.28
N ASP A 223 10.59 -19.01 -5.96
CA ASP A 223 9.26 -19.41 -5.55
C ASP A 223 8.20 -18.56 -6.27
N ARG A 224 6.93 -19.00 -6.17
CA ARG A 224 5.79 -18.22 -6.63
C ARG A 224 5.79 -16.88 -5.90
N THR A 225 5.80 -15.80 -6.67
CA THR A 225 5.83 -14.43 -6.15
C THR A 225 4.50 -13.75 -6.39
N ASN A 226 3.84 -13.35 -5.30
CA ASN A 226 2.60 -12.57 -5.39
C ASN A 226 2.93 -11.09 -5.16
N LEU A 227 2.40 -10.23 -6.04
CA LEU A 227 2.59 -8.79 -5.99
C LEU A 227 1.22 -8.08 -5.94
N ALA A 228 1.16 -6.99 -5.17
CA ALA A 228 0.12 -5.97 -5.33
C ALA A 228 0.69 -4.80 -6.12
N LEU A 229 -0.03 -4.33 -7.14
CA LEU A 229 0.25 -3.05 -7.78
C LEU A 229 -0.91 -2.10 -7.48
N VAL A 230 -0.62 -0.91 -6.97
CA VAL A 230 -1.61 0.13 -6.72
C VAL A 230 -1.25 1.36 -7.53
N VAL A 231 -2.25 1.98 -8.14
CA VAL A 231 -2.11 3.18 -8.98
C VAL A 231 -3.07 4.23 -8.47
N PHE A 232 -2.59 5.46 -8.30
CA PHE A 232 -3.42 6.57 -7.90
C PHE A 232 -4.17 7.16 -9.10
N ALA A 233 -5.32 7.77 -8.82
CA ALA A 233 -6.00 8.58 -9.81
C ALA A 233 -5.06 9.68 -10.31
N ALA A 234 -5.03 9.90 -11.63
CA ALA A 234 -4.35 11.06 -12.17
C ALA A 234 -4.97 12.32 -11.55
N LEU A 235 -4.12 13.25 -11.07
CA LEU A 235 -4.59 14.55 -10.63
C LEU A 235 -5.37 15.19 -11.79
N SER A 236 -6.64 15.53 -11.53
CA SER A 236 -7.42 16.32 -12.47
C SER A 236 -6.72 17.66 -12.60
N LYS A 237 -6.14 17.94 -13.77
CA LYS A 237 -5.60 19.26 -14.10
C LYS A 237 -6.70 20.32 -14.07
#